data_AF-A0A1K2IC88-F1
#
_entry.id   AF-A0A1K2IC88-F1
#
_cell.length_a   1.000
_cell.length_b   1.000
_cell.length_c   1.000
_cell.angle_alpha   90.00
_cell.angle_beta   90.00
_cell.angle_gamma   90.00
#
_symmetry.space_group_name_H-M   'P 1'
#
loop_
_entity.id
_entity.type
_entity.pdbx_description
1 polymer ?
#
loop_
_entity_poly.entity_id
_entity_poly.type
_entity_poly.pdbx_seq_one_letter_code
_entity_poly.pdbx_strand_id
1 'polypeptide(L)'
;MRLVDSINDTNSKAKEVGEKYLKTSYEYYKLKIFQQLTISVSLVFKAFAIGALLLLGIVFLAIALAILIGESLDNYALGFLWVGFIFLILSLIVFLFRKHLNNLIIKKLSKTFFN
;
A
#
# COMPACT_ATOMS: atom_id res chain seq x y z
N MET A 1 45.80 9.50 -44.31
CA MET A 1 45.75 8.56 -43.18
C MET A 1 45.08 9.15 -41.94
N ARG A 2 45.63 10.18 -41.27
CA ARG A 2 45.17 10.69 -39.95
C ARG A 2 43.67 11.03 -39.76
N LEU A 3 42.97 11.41 -40.83
CA LEU A 3 41.54 11.73 -40.78
C LEU A 3 40.64 10.48 -40.78
N VAL A 4 41.07 9.40 -41.44
CA VAL A 4 40.32 8.13 -41.45
C VAL A 4 40.46 7.42 -40.10
N ASP A 5 41.65 7.51 -39.48
CA ASP A 5 41.93 6.92 -38.17
C ASP A 5 41.10 7.59 -37.05
N SER A 6 40.98 8.92 -37.07
CA SER A 6 40.16 9.67 -36.08
C SER A 6 38.66 9.46 -36.23
N ILE A 7 38.17 9.22 -37.46
CA ILE A 7 36.78 8.84 -37.71
C ILE A 7 36.51 7.43 -37.18
N ASN A 8 37.39 6.47 -37.43
CA ASN A 8 37.27 5.11 -36.90
C ASN A 8 37.32 5.07 -35.36
N ASP A 9 38.20 5.86 -34.74
CA ASP A 9 38.29 5.98 -33.27
C ASP A 9 37.05 6.63 -32.64
N THR A 10 36.41 7.55 -33.34
CA THR A 10 35.16 8.16 -32.85
C THR A 10 33.99 7.18 -32.98
N ASN A 11 33.96 6.39 -34.06
CA ASN A 11 32.92 5.39 -34.28
C ASN A 11 33.03 4.21 -33.30
N SER A 12 34.26 3.77 -32.97
CA SER A 12 34.50 2.73 -31.96
C SER A 12 34.11 3.22 -30.56
N LYS A 13 34.50 4.45 -30.18
CA LYS A 13 34.08 5.07 -28.91
C LYS A 13 32.57 5.28 -28.83
N ALA A 14 31.92 5.71 -29.91
CA ALA A 14 30.47 5.88 -29.94
C ALA A 14 29.73 4.55 -29.75
N LYS A 15 30.24 3.47 -30.37
CA LYS A 15 29.70 2.11 -30.19
C LYS A 15 29.91 1.60 -28.76
N GLU A 16 31.09 1.81 -28.19
CA GLU A 16 31.43 1.42 -26.82
C GLU A 16 30.59 2.18 -25.78
N VAL A 17 30.40 3.49 -25.96
CA VAL A 17 29.52 4.31 -25.11
C VAL A 17 28.07 3.88 -25.24
N GLY A 18 27.60 3.57 -26.45
CA GLY A 18 26.25 3.04 -26.70
C GLY A 18 26.02 1.70 -26.02
N GLU A 19 26.94 0.74 -26.17
CA GLU A 19 26.87 -0.56 -25.50
C GLU A 19 26.91 -0.41 -23.97
N LYS A 20 27.79 0.44 -23.45
CA LYS A 20 27.88 0.74 -22.01
C LYS A 20 26.58 1.36 -21.49
N TYR A 21 25.99 2.30 -22.23
CA TYR A 21 24.73 2.95 -21.85
C TYR A 21 23.57 1.95 -21.83
N LEU A 22 23.48 1.05 -22.82
CA LEU A 22 22.46 -0.01 -22.85
C LEU A 22 22.64 -0.98 -21.69
N LYS A 23 23.88 -1.37 -21.39
CA LYS A 23 24.20 -2.28 -20.28
C LYS A 23 23.86 -1.66 -18.93
N THR A 24 24.23 -0.40 -18.71
CA THR A 24 23.87 0.35 -17.50
C THR A 24 22.37 0.61 -17.41
N SER A 25 21.68 0.89 -18.53
CA SER A 25 20.22 1.05 -18.56
C SER A 25 19.50 -0.23 -18.15
N TYR A 26 19.99 -1.39 -18.59
CA TYR A 26 19.44 -2.68 -18.21
C TYR A 26 19.63 -2.97 -16.71
N GLU A 27 20.83 -2.74 -16.17
CA GLU A 27 21.10 -2.88 -14.73
C GLU A 27 20.26 -1.90 -13.90
N TYR A 28 20.09 -0.67 -14.36
CA TYR A 28 19.25 0.34 -13.71
C TYR A 28 17.79 -0.11 -13.67
N TYR A 29 17.23 -0.62 -14.77
CA TYR A 29 15.86 -1.13 -14.78
C TYR A 29 15.69 -2.33 -13.85
N LYS A 30 16.66 -3.25 -13.85
CA LYS A 30 16.67 -4.39 -12.92
C LYS A 30 16.64 -3.92 -11.46
N LEU A 31 17.46 -2.93 -11.11
CA LEU A 31 17.48 -2.36 -9.76
C LEU A 31 16.21 -1.58 -9.43
N LYS A 32 15.67 -0.82 -10.39
CA LYS A 32 14.44 -0.03 -10.21
C LYS A 32 13.21 -0.92 -9.98
N ILE A 33 13.12 -2.04 -10.71
CA ILE A 33 12.08 -3.05 -10.48
C ILE A 33 12.23 -3.65 -9.09
N PHE A 34 13.45 -4.04 -8.70
CA PHE A 34 13.71 -4.57 -7.37
C PHE A 34 13.32 -3.56 -6.27
N GLN A 35 13.73 -2.30 -6.41
CA GLN A 35 13.37 -1.22 -5.49
C GLN A 35 11.85 -1.04 -5.40
N GLN A 36 11.15 -1.01 -6.53
CA GLN A 36 9.68 -0.86 -6.55
C GLN A 36 8.99 -2.03 -5.84
N LEU A 37 9.47 -3.26 -6.05
CA LEU A 37 8.96 -4.46 -5.37
C LEU A 37 9.20 -4.38 -3.86
N THR A 38 10.43 -4.06 -3.44
CA THR A 38 10.78 -3.96 -2.02
C THR A 38 9.96 -2.87 -1.32
N ILE A 39 9.77 -1.70 -1.93
CA ILE A 39 8.94 -0.63 -1.36
C ILE A 39 7.49 -1.09 -1.22
N SER A 40 6.94 -1.72 -2.26
CA SER A 40 5.55 -2.20 -2.25
C SER A 40 5.34 -3.25 -1.16
N VAL A 41 6.23 -4.25 -1.08
CA VAL A 41 6.19 -5.29 -0.05
C VAL A 41 6.38 -4.70 1.35
N SER A 42 7.34 -3.78 1.53
CA SER A 42 7.59 -3.13 2.82
C SER A 42 6.39 -2.30 3.28
N LEU A 43 5.71 -1.61 2.37
CA LEU A 43 4.52 -0.80 2.68
C LEU A 43 3.36 -1.69 3.11
N VAL A 44 3.09 -2.78 2.36
CA VAL A 44 2.07 -3.77 2.72
C VAL A 44 2.40 -4.41 4.07
N PHE A 45 3.64 -4.80 4.30
CA PHE A 45 4.05 -5.45 5.55
C PHE A 45 3.93 -4.51 6.76
N LYS A 46 4.33 -3.24 6.62
CA LYS A 46 4.14 -2.21 7.66
C LYS A 46 2.66 -1.97 7.95
N ALA A 47 1.85 -1.81 6.91
CA ALA A 47 0.41 -1.61 7.06
C ALA A 47 -0.26 -2.83 7.71
N PHE A 48 0.16 -4.04 7.33
CA PHE A 48 -0.32 -5.28 7.91
C PHE A 48 0.08 -5.42 9.38
N ALA A 49 1.34 -5.16 9.74
CA ALA A 49 1.81 -5.25 11.11
C ALA A 49 1.05 -4.28 12.04
N ILE A 50 0.90 -3.02 11.63
CA ILE A 50 0.16 -2.01 12.40
C ILE A 50 -1.34 -2.36 12.42
N GLY A 51 -1.90 -2.73 11.27
CA GLY A 51 -3.32 -3.07 11.13
C GLY A 51 -3.70 -4.28 11.97
N ALA A 52 -2.89 -5.33 11.98
CA ALA A 52 -3.12 -6.53 12.79
C ALA A 52 -3.09 -6.20 14.29
N LEU A 53 -2.13 -5.40 14.74
CA LEU A 53 -2.04 -5.00 16.15
C LEU A 53 -3.24 -4.14 16.57
N LEU A 54 -3.66 -3.20 15.73
CA LEU A 54 -4.85 -2.38 15.97
C LEU A 54 -6.12 -3.23 16.00
N LEU A 55 -6.28 -4.17 15.06
CA LEU A 55 -7.43 -5.08 15.02
C LEU A 55 -7.51 -5.91 16.30
N LEU A 56 -6.38 -6.45 16.78
CA LEU A 56 -6.34 -7.17 18.06
C LEU A 56 -6.77 -6.26 19.21
N GLY A 57 -6.28 -5.02 19.27
CA GLY A 57 -6.69 -4.04 20.29
C GLY A 57 -8.20 -3.77 20.26
N ILE A 58 -8.78 -3.59 19.07
CA ILE A 58 -10.23 -3.36 18.91
C ILE A 58 -11.03 -4.59 19.36
N VAL A 59 -10.57 -5.81 19.06
CA VAL A 59 -11.24 -7.04 19.52
C VAL A 59 -11.25 -7.12 21.04
N PHE A 60 -10.12 -6.84 21.70
CA PHE A 60 -10.07 -6.82 23.16
C PHE A 60 -10.99 -5.75 23.75
N LEU A 61 -11.03 -4.55 23.18
CA LEU A 61 -11.94 -3.49 23.59
C LEU A 61 -13.41 -3.89 23.41
N ALA A 62 -13.75 -4.57 22.31
CA ALA A 62 -15.09 -5.07 22.05
C ALA A 62 -15.52 -6.12 23.08
N ILE A 63 -14.61 -7.04 23.44
CA ILE A 63 -14.86 -8.05 24.48
C ILE A 63 -15.07 -7.35 25.84
N ALA A 64 -14.22 -6.40 26.19
CA ALA A 64 -14.35 -5.64 27.44
C ALA A 64 -15.68 -4.88 27.52
N LEU A 65 -16.09 -4.23 26.42
CA LEU A 65 -17.41 -3.59 26.30
C LEU A 65 -18.56 -4.58 26.47
N ALA A 66 -18.48 -5.76 25.84
CA ALA A 66 -19.51 -6.78 25.95
C ALA A 66 -19.65 -7.30 27.38
N ILE A 67 -18.53 -7.48 28.09
CA ILE A 67 -18.52 -7.88 29.50
C ILE A 67 -19.13 -6.79 30.37
N LEU A 68 -18.72 -5.52 30.20
CA LEU A 68 -19.22 -4.39 31.00
C LEU A 68 -20.72 -4.17 30.83
N ILE A 69 -21.21 -4.24 29.59
CA ILE A 69 -22.66 -4.17 29.30
C ILE A 69 -23.36 -5.41 29.84
N GLY A 70 -22.78 -6.60 29.65
CA GLY A 70 -23.34 -7.87 30.11
C GLY A 70 -23.52 -7.93 31.62
N GLU A 71 -22.52 -7.47 32.38
CA GLU A 71 -22.56 -7.38 33.85
C GLU A 71 -23.62 -6.38 34.31
N SER A 72 -23.75 -5.23 33.63
CA SER A 72 -24.78 -4.22 33.94
C SER A 72 -26.21 -4.72 33.71
N LEU A 73 -26.39 -5.69 32.79
CA LEU A 73 -27.67 -6.32 32.49
C LEU A 73 -27.86 -7.66 33.22
N ASP A 74 -26.93 -8.04 34.10
CA ASP A 74 -26.88 -9.34 34.80
C ASP A 74 -26.95 -10.55 33.84
N ASN A 75 -26.56 -10.34 32.58
CA ASN A 75 -26.62 -11.33 31.51
C ASN A 75 -25.60 -11.03 30.40
N TYR A 76 -24.53 -11.82 30.35
CA TYR A 76 -23.48 -11.70 29.35
C TYR A 76 -23.97 -11.87 27.90
N ALA A 77 -24.96 -12.73 27.65
CA ALA A 77 -25.47 -12.96 26.30
C ALA A 77 -26.08 -11.68 25.70
N LEU A 78 -26.77 -10.88 26.51
CA LEU A 78 -27.30 -9.59 26.09
C LEU A 78 -26.19 -8.58 25.81
N GLY A 79 -25.11 -8.59 26.60
CA GLY A 79 -23.93 -7.76 26.37
C GLY A 79 -23.28 -8.00 25.01
N PHE A 80 -23.05 -9.26 24.66
CA PHE A 80 -22.52 -9.62 23.33
C PHE A 80 -23.50 -9.30 22.19
N LEU A 81 -24.80 -9.45 22.42
CA LEU A 81 -25.83 -9.12 21.43
C LEU A 81 -25.83 -7.62 21.10
N TRP A 82 -25.76 -6.75 22.12
CA TRP A 82 -25.66 -5.31 21.93
C TRP A 82 -24.39 -4.88 21.20
N VAL A 83 -23.24 -5.44 21.57
CA VAL A 83 -21.98 -5.16 20.87
C VAL A 83 -22.04 -5.65 19.42
N GLY A 84 -22.62 -6.82 19.17
CA GLY A 84 -22.88 -7.31 17.81
C GLY A 84 -23.79 -6.39 17.00
N PHE A 85 -24.83 -5.83 17.62
CA PHE A 85 -25.73 -4.87 16.99
C PHE A 85 -25.01 -3.57 16.63
N ILE A 86 -24.13 -3.06 17.50
CA ILE A 86 -23.29 -1.90 17.22
C ILE A 86 -22.40 -2.17 16.00
N PHE A 87 -21.76 -3.35 15.91
CA PHE A 87 -20.96 -3.71 14.74
C PHE A 87 -21.79 -3.83 13.45
N LEU A 88 -23.02 -4.32 13.54
CA LEU A 88 -23.96 -4.37 12.41
C LEU A 88 -24.30 -2.96 11.89
N ILE A 89 -24.61 -2.04 12.80
CA ILE A 89 -24.87 -0.64 12.44
C ILE A 89 -23.61 0.00 11.84
N LEU A 90 -22.43 -0.23 12.44
CA LEU A 90 -21.17 0.29 11.90
C LEU A 90 -20.93 -0.22 10.48
N SER A 91 -21.15 -1.51 10.24
CA SER A 91 -21.04 -2.13 8.91
C SER A 91 -22.00 -1.49 7.91
N LEU A 92 -23.25 -1.24 8.32
CA LEU A 92 -24.24 -0.58 7.48
C LEU A 92 -23.81 0.85 7.12
N ILE A 93 -23.31 1.63 8.10
CA ILE A 93 -22.78 2.98 7.86
C ILE A 93 -21.63 2.94 6.85
N VAL A 94 -20.68 2.03 7.02
CA VAL A 94 -19.56 1.87 6.08
C VAL A 94 -20.06 1.52 4.67
N PHE A 95 -21.08 0.65 4.58
CA PHE A 95 -21.69 0.28 3.31
C PHE A 95 -22.35 1.48 2.60
N LEU A 96 -23.06 2.35 3.33
CA LEU A 96 -23.65 3.58 2.80
C LEU A 96 -22.56 4.57 2.33
N PHE A 97 -21.51 4.75 3.12
CA PHE A 97 -20.40 5.66 2.81
C PHE A 97 -19.46 5.13 1.72
N ARG A 98 -19.61 3.86 1.28
CA ARG A 98 -18.79 3.24 0.23
C ARG A 98 -18.68 4.11 -1.03
N LYS A 99 -19.79 4.70 -1.49
CA LYS A 99 -19.79 5.56 -2.69
C LYS A 99 -18.97 6.84 -2.47
N HIS A 100 -19.07 7.43 -1.28
CA HIS A 100 -18.34 8.65 -0.94
C HIS A 100 -16.83 8.37 -0.78
N LEU A 101 -16.46 7.26 -0.14
CA LEU A 101 -15.09 6.79 -0.04
C LEU A 101 -14.46 6.57 -1.41
N ASN A 102 -15.18 5.89 -2.31
CA ASN A 102 -14.68 5.62 -3.65
C ASN A 102 -14.43 6.93 -4.44
N ASN A 103 -15.36 7.88 -4.37
CA ASN A 103 -15.20 9.19 -5.01
C ASN A 103 -14.03 10.01 -4.43
N LEU A 104 -13.79 9.95 -3.12
CA LEU A 104 -12.65 10.62 -2.48
C LEU A 104 -11.31 10.01 -2.90
N ILE A 105 -11.23 8.68 -2.94
CA ILE A 105 -10.04 7.95 -3.38
C ILE A 105 -9.73 8.27 -4.84
N ILE A 106 -10.74 8.23 -5.72
CA ILE A 106 -10.59 8.59 -7.15
C ILE A 106 -10.13 10.04 -7.31
N LYS A 107 -10.71 11.00 -6.59
CA LYS A 107 -10.28 12.41 -6.65
C LYS A 107 -8.84 12.61 -6.19
N LYS A 108 -8.40 11.93 -5.12
CA LYS A 108 -7.01 12.01 -4.64
C LYS A 108 -6.05 11.39 -5.65
N LEU A 109 -6.33 10.18 -6.15
CA LEU A 109 -5.50 9.52 -7.15
C LEU A 109 -5.43 10.30 -8.45
N SER A 110 -6.56 10.84 -8.90
CA SER A 110 -6.62 11.68 -10.10
C SER A 110 -5.71 12.90 -9.99
N LYS A 111 -5.70 13.59 -8.83
CA LYS A 111 -4.79 14.71 -8.59
C LYS A 111 -3.31 14.34 -8.53
N THR A 112 -2.97 13.13 -8.10
CA THR A 112 -1.56 12.69 -7.98
C THR A 112 -1.01 12.10 -9.28
N PHE A 113 -1.87 11.60 -10.17
CA PHE A 113 -1.47 11.03 -11.46
C PHE A 113 -1.58 12.00 -12.64
N PHE A 114 -2.54 12.93 -12.63
CA PHE A 114 -2.81 13.83 -13.76
C PHE A 114 -2.39 15.28 -13.54
N ASN A 115 -1.74 15.60 -12.42
CA ASN A 115 -1.07 16.89 -12.16
C ASN A 115 0.37 16.64 -11.76
#